data_AF-A0A4Q3A986-F1
#
_entry.id   AF-A0A4Q3A986-F1
#
_cell.length_a   1.000
_cell.length_b   1.000
_cell.length_c   1.000
_cell.angle_alpha   90.00
_cell.angle_beta   90.00
_cell.angle_gamma   90.00
#
_symmetry.space_group_name_H-M   'P 1'
#
loop_
_entity.id
_entity.type
_entity.pdbx_description
1 polymer ?
#
loop_
_entity_poly.entity_id
_entity_poly.type
_entity_poly.pdbx_seq_one_letter_code
_entity_poly.pdbx_strand_id
1 'polypeptide(L)'
;FLINNHRVASVADARAYIARIGETERVMREVATTMRDQAKKGIVPPKMVFKPAREDAAKVITGAPFGPGADSTLLADFRKKVTALDIADAEKAALIVDAEKALTGPFKRGFDTLFAVLDEIESKAKGNDGAWSLPNGAAFYANRLAQNTTTDLTADQIHQIGLDQVAAIRREMEAVKARIGYAGSLESFFDVVRTDPKLKFPNTDAGRETYLTEARAVVARMMDVAPRWFHRLPKAKLEVRAVEKWREGTASVAFYNRPAPDGSRPGIYYVNLANMDQVQKIQLEGIAVHEGAPGHHFQIARAMELEGLPKFRRFGGYSVYSEGWGLYTERLAKEMGGYADPYSEFGMLSLQMWRAIRLVTDTGLHAKKWSRERAIEYFKANSSISA
;
A
#
# COMPACT_ATOMS: atom_id res chain seq x y z
N PHE A 1 12.04 -1.48 -7.72
CA PHE A 1 13.43 -1.20 -7.26
C PHE A 1 14.20 -0.34 -8.25
N LEU A 2 14.34 -0.75 -9.51
CA LEU A 2 15.13 -0.05 -10.53
C LEU A 2 14.83 1.45 -10.65
N ILE A 3 13.56 1.84 -10.76
CA ILE A 3 13.15 3.24 -10.89
C ILE A 3 13.47 4.06 -9.62
N ASN A 4 12.99 3.60 -8.46
CA ASN A 4 13.01 4.42 -7.23
C ASN A 4 14.30 4.32 -6.40
N ASN A 5 15.06 3.23 -6.51
CA ASN A 5 16.18 2.94 -5.61
C ASN A 5 17.51 2.76 -6.32
N HIS A 6 17.53 2.25 -7.56
CA HIS A 6 18.79 2.10 -8.29
C HIS A 6 19.25 3.47 -8.79
N ARG A 7 20.32 3.99 -8.18
CA ARG A 7 20.99 5.23 -8.61
C ARG A 7 21.89 4.94 -9.81
N VAL A 8 21.94 5.88 -10.75
CA VAL A 8 22.91 5.87 -11.85
C VAL A 8 23.71 7.15 -11.73
N ALA A 9 24.91 7.06 -11.16
CA ALA A 9 25.84 8.19 -11.00
C ALA A 9 27.13 8.01 -11.81
N SER A 10 27.27 6.86 -12.47
CA SER A 10 28.43 6.49 -13.27
C SER A 10 28.02 5.53 -14.41
N VAL A 11 28.92 5.32 -15.36
CA VAL A 11 28.77 4.30 -16.42
C VAL A 11 28.63 2.90 -15.82
N ALA A 12 29.39 2.59 -14.76
CA ALA A 12 29.31 1.31 -14.06
C ALA A 12 27.91 1.08 -13.47
N ASP A 13 27.30 2.10 -12.88
CA ASP A 13 25.93 2.01 -12.35
C ASP A 13 24.89 1.79 -13.46
N ALA A 14 25.07 2.46 -14.61
CA ALA A 14 24.20 2.29 -15.78
C ALA A 14 24.29 0.87 -16.32
N ARG A 15 25.51 0.33 -16.46
CA ARG A 15 25.76 -1.06 -16.85
C ARG A 15 25.15 -2.06 -15.85
N ALA A 16 25.25 -1.78 -14.55
CA ALA A 16 24.63 -2.60 -13.51
C ALA A 16 23.09 -2.53 -13.51
N TYR A 17 22.50 -1.43 -13.99
CA TYR A 17 21.06 -1.32 -14.23
C TYR A 17 20.65 -2.24 -15.38
N ILE A 18 21.34 -2.14 -16.52
CA ILE A 18 21.09 -2.97 -17.72
C ILE A 18 21.23 -4.46 -17.39
N ALA A 19 22.26 -4.85 -16.64
CA ALA A 19 22.44 -6.23 -16.20
C ALA A 19 21.22 -6.75 -15.40
N ARG A 20 20.65 -5.93 -14.51
CA ARG A 20 19.43 -6.30 -13.76
C ARG A 20 18.19 -6.39 -14.63
N ILE A 21 18.08 -5.57 -15.69
CA ILE A 21 17.02 -5.74 -16.71
C ILE A 21 17.17 -7.13 -17.33
N GLY A 22 18.38 -7.51 -17.72
CA GLY A 22 18.70 -8.82 -18.30
C GLY A 22 18.34 -10.01 -17.41
N GLU A 23 18.61 -9.91 -16.11
CA GLU A 23 18.31 -10.98 -15.14
C GLU A 23 16.82 -11.29 -14.95
N THR A 24 15.93 -10.41 -15.44
CA THR A 24 14.47 -10.63 -15.38
C THR A 24 14.06 -11.94 -16.05
N GLU A 25 14.76 -12.36 -17.12
CA GLU A 25 14.48 -13.63 -17.79
C GLU A 25 14.64 -14.83 -16.84
N ARG A 26 15.78 -14.93 -16.16
CA ARG A 26 16.06 -16.00 -15.21
C ARG A 26 15.05 -15.99 -14.06
N VAL A 27 14.80 -14.82 -13.48
CA VAL A 27 13.85 -14.67 -12.36
C VAL A 27 12.44 -15.13 -12.75
N MET A 28 11.94 -14.74 -13.93
CA MET A 28 10.60 -15.16 -14.36
C MET A 28 10.51 -16.65 -14.67
N ARG A 29 11.59 -17.29 -15.13
CA ARG A 29 11.64 -18.77 -15.24
C ARG A 29 11.56 -19.43 -13.87
N GLU A 30 12.28 -18.94 -12.87
CA GLU A 30 12.26 -19.49 -11.51
C GLU A 30 10.87 -19.30 -10.86
N VAL A 31 10.24 -18.14 -11.07
CA VAL A 31 8.85 -17.88 -10.67
C VAL A 31 7.91 -18.89 -11.34
N ALA A 32 8.02 -19.08 -12.66
CA ALA A 32 7.16 -20.02 -13.38
C ALA A 32 7.35 -21.47 -12.90
N THR A 33 8.59 -21.90 -12.62
CA THR A 33 8.87 -23.22 -12.02
C THR A 33 8.18 -23.36 -10.66
N THR A 34 8.32 -22.35 -9.79
CA THR A 34 7.68 -22.34 -8.46
C THR A 34 6.16 -22.44 -8.58
N MET A 35 5.55 -21.68 -9.48
CA MET A 35 4.10 -21.70 -9.72
C MET A 35 3.64 -23.09 -10.20
N ARG A 36 4.38 -23.73 -11.11
CA ARG A 36 4.08 -25.10 -11.55
C ARG A 36 4.17 -26.11 -10.42
N ASP A 37 5.20 -26.01 -9.57
CA ASP A 37 5.39 -26.94 -8.46
C ASP A 37 4.32 -26.77 -7.37
N GLN A 38 3.84 -25.54 -7.15
CA GLN A 38 2.68 -25.27 -6.29
C GLN A 38 1.40 -25.86 -6.91
N ALA A 39 1.17 -25.64 -8.21
CA ALA A 39 0.00 -26.17 -8.89
C ALA A 39 -0.04 -27.71 -8.90
N LYS A 40 1.10 -28.39 -9.08
CA LYS A 40 1.21 -29.87 -8.95
C LYS A 40 0.79 -30.36 -7.57
N LYS A 41 1.02 -29.56 -6.52
CA LYS A 41 0.60 -29.84 -5.14
C LYS A 41 -0.85 -29.44 -4.86
N GLY A 42 -1.60 -28.99 -5.86
CA GLY A 42 -2.98 -28.51 -5.70
C GLY A 42 -3.10 -27.11 -5.10
N ILE A 43 -1.99 -26.36 -5.01
CA ILE A 43 -1.96 -24.99 -4.52
C ILE A 43 -2.09 -24.06 -5.72
N VAL A 44 -3.32 -23.65 -6.02
CA VAL A 44 -3.66 -22.78 -7.15
C VAL A 44 -4.43 -21.57 -6.61
N PRO A 45 -4.08 -20.34 -7.00
CA PRO A 45 -4.77 -19.17 -6.49
C PRO A 45 -6.21 -19.05 -7.04
N PRO A 46 -7.06 -18.23 -6.42
CA PRO A 46 -8.43 -17.95 -6.89
C PRO A 46 -8.49 -17.49 -8.36
N LYS A 47 -9.49 -17.93 -9.12
CA LYS A 47 -9.62 -17.59 -10.55
C LYS A 47 -9.62 -16.08 -10.82
N MET A 48 -10.21 -15.31 -9.92
CA MET A 48 -10.31 -13.85 -10.05
C MET A 48 -8.96 -13.11 -10.09
N VAL A 49 -7.85 -13.71 -9.66
CA VAL A 49 -6.55 -13.01 -9.61
C VAL A 49 -5.78 -13.05 -10.94
N PHE A 50 -6.08 -14.01 -11.83
CA PHE A 50 -5.30 -14.21 -13.05
C PHE A 50 -5.43 -13.06 -14.05
N LYS A 51 -6.67 -12.60 -14.30
CA LYS A 51 -6.91 -11.49 -15.23
C LYS A 51 -6.21 -10.20 -14.78
N PRO A 52 -6.38 -9.70 -13.54
CA PRO A 52 -5.65 -8.52 -13.08
C PRO A 52 -4.12 -8.70 -13.11
N ALA A 53 -3.61 -9.87 -12.72
CA ALA A 53 -2.17 -10.13 -12.77
C ALA A 53 -1.61 -10.06 -14.20
N ARG A 54 -2.33 -10.61 -15.19
CA ARG A 54 -1.96 -10.50 -16.61
C ARG A 54 -2.03 -9.06 -17.10
N GLU A 55 -3.10 -8.33 -16.79
CA GLU A 55 -3.27 -6.93 -17.21
C GLU A 55 -2.16 -6.04 -16.64
N ASP A 56 -1.80 -6.20 -15.37
CA ASP A 56 -0.73 -5.43 -14.74
C ASP A 56 0.65 -5.81 -15.29
N ALA A 57 0.92 -7.10 -15.52
CA ALA A 57 2.16 -7.53 -16.17
C ALA A 57 2.29 -7.01 -17.61
N ALA A 58 1.19 -6.94 -18.37
CA ALA A 58 1.19 -6.41 -19.73
C ALA A 58 1.56 -4.91 -19.79
N LYS A 59 1.09 -4.13 -18.81
CA LYS A 59 1.44 -2.70 -18.71
C LYS A 59 2.96 -2.47 -18.55
N VAL A 60 3.69 -3.40 -17.95
CA VAL A 60 5.15 -3.28 -17.76
C VAL A 60 5.92 -3.32 -19.09
N ILE A 61 5.40 -4.04 -20.08
CA ILE A 61 6.02 -4.22 -21.41
C ILE A 61 5.29 -3.42 -22.50
N THR A 62 4.66 -2.31 -22.14
CA THR A 62 3.96 -1.40 -23.07
C THR A 62 4.80 -0.14 -23.33
N GLY A 63 4.73 0.40 -24.56
CA GLY A 63 5.50 1.57 -25.01
C GLY A 63 6.87 1.20 -25.60
N ALA A 64 7.65 2.19 -26.00
CA ALA A 64 9.00 1.95 -26.55
C ALA A 64 9.93 1.36 -25.46
N PRO A 65 10.77 0.36 -25.77
CA PRO A 65 11.06 -0.17 -27.10
C PRO A 65 10.22 -1.40 -27.48
N PHE A 66 9.20 -1.77 -26.70
CA PHE A 66 8.36 -2.96 -26.96
C PHE A 66 7.37 -2.75 -28.10
N GLY A 67 6.97 -1.50 -28.34
CA GLY A 67 6.07 -1.10 -29.42
C GLY A 67 6.22 0.39 -29.75
N PRO A 68 5.41 0.93 -30.67
CA PRO A 68 5.43 2.34 -31.01
C PRO A 68 4.89 3.21 -29.85
N GLY A 69 5.24 4.50 -29.87
CA GLY A 69 4.73 5.50 -28.93
C GLY A 69 5.76 5.99 -27.93
N ALA A 70 5.29 6.51 -26.80
CA ALA A 70 6.15 7.00 -25.73
C ALA A 70 6.97 5.86 -25.10
N ASP A 71 8.10 6.22 -24.49
CA ASP A 71 8.93 5.28 -23.74
C ASP A 71 8.11 4.55 -22.67
N SER A 72 8.33 3.23 -22.59
CA SER A 72 7.96 2.42 -21.44
C SER A 72 8.55 3.05 -20.17
N THR A 73 7.87 2.87 -19.04
CA THR A 73 8.26 3.53 -17.79
C THR A 73 9.72 3.25 -17.39
N LEU A 74 10.21 2.05 -17.67
CA LEU A 74 11.59 1.67 -17.35
C LEU A 74 12.60 2.33 -18.30
N LEU A 75 12.30 2.41 -19.59
CA LEU A 75 13.17 3.10 -20.56
C LEU A 75 13.21 4.61 -20.26
N ALA A 76 12.06 5.21 -19.97
CA ALA A 76 11.97 6.63 -19.63
C ALA A 76 12.83 6.98 -18.39
N ASP A 77 12.74 6.18 -17.33
CA ASP A 77 13.58 6.33 -16.13
C ASP A 77 15.07 6.18 -16.46
N PHE A 78 15.44 5.14 -17.22
CA PHE A 78 16.83 4.87 -17.55
C PHE A 78 17.42 5.99 -18.43
N ARG A 79 16.70 6.46 -19.45
CA ARG A 79 17.10 7.60 -20.28
C ARG A 79 17.29 8.85 -19.44
N LYS A 80 16.33 9.20 -18.59
CA LYS A 80 16.44 10.36 -17.68
C LYS A 80 17.72 10.29 -16.84
N LYS A 81 18.01 9.12 -16.28
CA LYS A 81 19.18 8.87 -15.44
C LYS A 81 20.51 8.96 -16.22
N VAL A 82 20.58 8.37 -17.40
CA VAL A 82 21.79 8.38 -18.25
C VAL A 82 22.05 9.77 -18.85
N THR A 83 21.00 10.49 -19.28
CA THR A 83 21.14 11.84 -19.83
C THR A 83 21.75 12.82 -18.81
N ALA A 84 21.47 12.61 -17.52
CA ALA A 84 22.01 13.41 -16.43
C ALA A 84 23.50 13.12 -16.08
N LEU A 85 24.11 12.11 -16.70
CA LEU A 85 25.54 11.83 -16.52
C LEU A 85 26.41 12.86 -17.27
N ASP A 86 27.55 13.20 -16.69
CA ASP A 86 28.58 14.02 -17.34
C ASP A 86 29.57 13.11 -18.09
N ILE A 87 29.13 12.58 -19.24
CA ILE A 87 29.88 11.71 -20.16
C ILE A 87 29.54 12.07 -21.62
N ALA A 88 30.32 11.56 -22.58
CA ALA A 88 30.11 11.82 -24.00
C ALA A 88 28.73 11.34 -24.51
N ASP A 89 28.10 12.10 -25.40
CA ASP A 89 26.76 11.78 -25.94
C ASP A 89 26.73 10.43 -26.67
N ALA A 90 27.82 10.07 -27.36
CA ALA A 90 27.97 8.77 -27.99
C ALA A 90 27.90 7.61 -26.97
N GLU A 91 28.45 7.81 -25.76
CA GLU A 91 28.41 6.81 -24.70
C GLU A 91 27.02 6.72 -24.06
N LYS A 92 26.33 7.86 -23.87
CA LYS A 92 24.92 7.89 -23.44
C LYS A 92 24.04 7.12 -24.42
N ALA A 93 24.20 7.38 -25.72
CA ALA A 93 23.46 6.70 -26.77
C ALA A 93 23.73 5.19 -26.77
N ALA A 94 24.99 4.76 -26.61
CA ALA A 94 25.34 3.35 -26.52
C ALA A 94 24.69 2.66 -25.30
N LEU A 95 24.71 3.30 -24.13
CA LEU A 95 24.05 2.77 -22.93
C LEU A 95 22.53 2.61 -23.11
N ILE A 96 21.88 3.58 -23.76
CA ILE A 96 20.45 3.54 -24.05
C ILE A 96 20.13 2.40 -25.01
N VAL A 97 20.89 2.25 -26.10
CA VAL A 97 20.72 1.14 -27.06
C VAL A 97 20.89 -0.22 -26.38
N ASP A 98 21.86 -0.34 -25.48
CA ASP A 98 22.09 -1.58 -24.73
C ASP A 98 20.93 -1.88 -23.75
N ALA A 99 20.34 -0.85 -23.14
CA ALA A 99 19.13 -1.01 -22.34
C ALA A 99 17.93 -1.44 -23.19
N GLU A 100 17.75 -0.86 -24.38
CA GLU A 100 16.67 -1.25 -25.30
C GLU A 100 16.79 -2.71 -25.75
N LYS A 101 18.01 -3.18 -26.05
CA LYS A 101 18.29 -4.59 -26.34
C LYS A 101 17.96 -5.50 -25.15
N ALA A 102 18.32 -5.09 -23.93
CA ALA A 102 17.98 -5.85 -22.72
C ALA A 102 16.47 -5.90 -22.48
N LEU A 103 15.76 -4.80 -22.73
CA LEU A 103 14.31 -4.69 -22.62
C LEU A 103 13.58 -5.58 -23.64
N THR A 104 13.91 -5.44 -24.92
CA THR A 104 13.27 -6.19 -26.01
C THR A 104 13.70 -7.67 -26.07
N GLY A 105 14.87 -8.00 -25.53
CA GLY A 105 15.38 -9.37 -25.44
C GLY A 105 14.99 -10.05 -24.13
N PRO A 106 15.94 -10.25 -23.20
CA PRO A 106 15.72 -11.06 -22.00
C PRO A 106 14.55 -10.59 -21.13
N PHE A 107 14.36 -9.29 -20.95
CA PHE A 107 13.27 -8.78 -20.13
C PHE A 107 11.90 -9.16 -20.70
N LYS A 108 11.65 -8.89 -21.99
CA LYS A 108 10.40 -9.28 -22.65
C LYS A 108 10.19 -10.80 -22.60
N ARG A 109 11.21 -11.61 -22.89
CA ARG A 109 11.11 -13.09 -22.80
C ARG A 109 10.77 -13.58 -21.39
N GLY A 110 11.25 -12.89 -20.35
CA GLY A 110 10.83 -13.13 -18.98
C GLY A 110 9.34 -12.94 -18.78
N PHE A 111 8.78 -11.82 -19.23
CA PHE A 111 7.33 -11.57 -19.16
C PHE A 111 6.52 -12.55 -20.03
N ASP A 112 7.00 -12.90 -21.23
CA ASP A 112 6.37 -13.93 -22.07
C ASP A 112 6.30 -15.28 -21.33
N THR A 113 7.32 -15.64 -20.54
CA THR A 113 7.33 -16.82 -19.68
C THR A 113 6.28 -16.72 -18.57
N LEU A 114 6.13 -15.55 -17.95
CA LEU A 114 5.11 -15.29 -16.92
C LEU A 114 3.69 -15.43 -17.48
N PHE A 115 3.41 -14.87 -18.66
CA PHE A 115 2.09 -15.00 -19.30
C PHE A 115 1.76 -16.47 -19.60
N ALA A 116 2.70 -17.21 -20.18
CA ALA A 116 2.50 -18.62 -20.49
C ALA A 116 2.16 -19.46 -19.25
N VAL A 117 2.83 -19.23 -18.13
CA VAL A 117 2.55 -19.99 -16.89
C VAL A 117 1.25 -19.54 -16.21
N LEU A 118 0.85 -18.27 -16.34
CA LEU A 118 -0.45 -17.80 -15.87
C LEU A 118 -1.59 -18.50 -16.63
N ASP A 119 -1.50 -18.57 -17.95
CA ASP A 119 -2.49 -19.26 -18.79
C ASP A 119 -2.53 -20.77 -18.52
N GLU A 120 -1.36 -21.39 -18.34
CA GLU A 120 -1.25 -22.82 -17.97
C GLU A 120 -1.98 -23.14 -16.66
N ILE A 121 -1.84 -22.28 -15.66
CA ILE A 121 -2.33 -22.54 -14.30
C ILE A 121 -3.78 -22.07 -14.11
N GLU A 122 -4.24 -21.04 -14.81
CA GLU A 122 -5.60 -20.50 -14.67
C GLU A 122 -6.67 -21.57 -14.86
N SER A 123 -6.47 -22.49 -15.82
CA SER A 123 -7.38 -23.61 -16.09
C SER A 123 -7.56 -24.57 -14.90
N LYS A 124 -6.63 -24.56 -13.94
CA LYS A 124 -6.62 -25.44 -12.76
C LYS A 124 -7.29 -24.79 -11.54
N ALA A 125 -7.67 -23.52 -11.62
CA ALA A 125 -8.30 -22.80 -10.51
C ALA A 125 -9.72 -23.32 -10.26
N LYS A 126 -10.03 -23.68 -9.01
CA LYS A 126 -11.30 -24.32 -8.62
C LYS A 126 -12.45 -23.34 -8.31
N GLY A 127 -12.20 -22.04 -8.37
CA GLY A 127 -13.18 -21.00 -8.03
C GLY A 127 -12.51 -19.82 -7.33
N ASN A 128 -13.31 -19.10 -6.53
CA ASN A 128 -12.87 -17.94 -5.74
C ASN A 128 -12.99 -18.20 -4.24
N ASP A 129 -12.54 -19.37 -3.80
CA ASP A 129 -12.63 -19.80 -2.41
C ASP A 129 -11.49 -19.24 -1.55
N GLY A 130 -11.71 -19.22 -0.23
CA GLY A 130 -10.67 -18.87 0.74
C GLY A 130 -9.63 -19.98 0.93
N ALA A 131 -8.62 -19.71 1.76
CA ALA A 131 -7.51 -20.63 2.03
C ALA A 131 -7.94 -22.03 2.46
N TRP A 132 -9.12 -22.18 3.09
CA TRP A 132 -9.70 -23.48 3.47
C TRP A 132 -9.88 -24.47 2.31
N SER A 133 -9.94 -24.01 1.06
CA SER A 133 -10.07 -24.87 -0.13
C SER A 133 -8.75 -25.47 -0.60
N LEU A 134 -7.62 -24.94 -0.12
CA LEU A 134 -6.29 -25.42 -0.45
C LEU A 134 -5.94 -26.69 0.34
N PRO A 135 -5.04 -27.55 -0.18
CA PRO A 135 -4.46 -28.64 0.59
C PRO A 135 -3.86 -28.14 1.91
N ASN A 136 -4.25 -28.75 3.04
CA ASN A 136 -3.90 -28.30 4.40
C ASN A 136 -4.27 -26.83 4.71
N GLY A 137 -5.32 -26.31 4.06
CA GLY A 137 -5.73 -24.92 4.11
C GLY A 137 -5.98 -24.36 5.52
N ALA A 138 -6.59 -25.14 6.41
CA ALA A 138 -6.84 -24.71 7.79
C ALA A 138 -5.52 -24.53 8.58
N ALA A 139 -4.59 -25.48 8.46
CA ALA A 139 -3.28 -25.39 9.11
C ALA A 139 -2.43 -24.26 8.52
N PHE A 140 -2.51 -24.06 7.19
CA PHE A 140 -1.89 -22.91 6.52
C PHE A 140 -2.46 -21.59 7.07
N TYR A 141 -3.77 -21.45 7.15
CA TYR A 141 -4.40 -20.22 7.63
C TYR A 141 -4.09 -19.96 9.12
N ALA A 142 -4.13 -20.97 9.97
CA ALA A 142 -3.70 -20.85 11.37
C ALA A 142 -2.23 -20.39 11.48
N ASN A 143 -1.33 -20.94 10.64
CA ASN A 143 0.05 -20.48 10.59
C ASN A 143 0.16 -19.03 10.09
N ARG A 144 -0.63 -18.62 9.09
CA ARG A 144 -0.67 -17.23 8.63
C ARG A 144 -1.18 -16.30 9.72
N LEU A 145 -2.19 -16.68 10.49
CA LEU A 145 -2.65 -15.90 11.65
C LEU A 145 -1.52 -15.72 12.64
N ALA A 146 -0.91 -16.81 13.12
CA ALA A 146 0.19 -16.74 14.08
C ALA A 146 1.37 -15.88 13.60
N GLN A 147 1.76 -15.98 12.32
CA GLN A 147 2.83 -15.16 11.77
C GLN A 147 2.46 -13.68 11.62
N ASN A 148 1.21 -13.37 11.29
CA ASN A 148 0.79 -11.99 11.06
C ASN A 148 0.34 -11.28 12.33
N THR A 149 -0.17 -11.99 13.34
CA THR A 149 -0.61 -11.41 14.62
C THR A 149 0.44 -11.53 15.71
N THR A 150 1.40 -12.46 15.57
CA THR A 150 2.36 -12.83 16.62
C THR A 150 1.70 -13.36 17.90
N THR A 151 0.49 -13.90 17.78
CA THR A 151 -0.30 -14.48 18.88
C THR A 151 -0.77 -15.89 18.53
N ASP A 152 -1.26 -16.62 19.54
CA ASP A 152 -1.91 -17.92 19.36
C ASP A 152 -3.44 -17.82 19.19
N LEU A 153 -3.94 -16.63 18.82
CA LEU A 153 -5.38 -16.43 18.63
C LEU A 153 -5.88 -17.25 17.44
N THR A 154 -6.97 -17.97 17.67
CA THR A 154 -7.65 -18.73 16.63
C THR A 154 -8.44 -17.81 15.68
N ALA A 155 -8.75 -18.30 14.47
CA ALA A 155 -9.61 -17.60 13.53
C ALA A 155 -10.97 -17.20 14.15
N ASP A 156 -11.52 -18.06 15.01
CA ASP A 156 -12.80 -17.83 15.67
C ASP A 156 -12.73 -16.70 16.70
N GLN A 157 -11.66 -16.65 17.48
CA GLN A 157 -11.41 -15.56 18.42
C GLN A 157 -11.18 -14.23 17.68
N ILE A 158 -10.39 -14.24 16.60
CA ILE A 158 -10.15 -13.04 15.80
C ILE A 158 -11.44 -12.56 15.13
N HIS A 159 -12.27 -13.47 14.63
CA HIS A 159 -13.58 -13.15 14.06
C HIS A 159 -14.47 -12.46 15.09
N GLN A 160 -14.56 -13.01 16.31
CA GLN A 160 -15.35 -12.44 17.39
C GLN A 160 -14.82 -11.07 17.82
N ILE A 161 -13.51 -10.91 17.97
CA ILE A 161 -12.89 -9.61 18.25
C ILE A 161 -13.27 -8.61 17.16
N GLY A 162 -13.24 -9.02 15.88
CA GLY A 162 -13.68 -8.17 14.77
C GLY A 162 -15.13 -7.71 14.91
N LEU A 163 -16.05 -8.62 15.23
CA LEU A 163 -17.47 -8.30 15.44
C LEU A 163 -17.66 -7.32 16.61
N ASP A 164 -16.95 -7.55 17.72
CA ASP A 164 -17.02 -6.71 18.91
C ASP A 164 -16.46 -5.30 18.64
N GLN A 165 -15.36 -5.20 17.89
CA GLN A 165 -14.76 -3.93 17.47
C GLN A 165 -15.67 -3.17 16.50
N VAL A 166 -16.28 -3.85 15.52
CA VAL A 166 -17.28 -3.23 14.64
C VAL A 166 -18.43 -2.66 15.47
N ALA A 167 -19.00 -3.43 16.40
CA ALA A 167 -20.08 -2.96 17.26
C ALA A 167 -19.67 -1.75 18.13
N ALA A 168 -18.45 -1.77 18.68
CA ALA A 168 -17.92 -0.68 19.49
C ALA A 168 -17.72 0.62 18.67
N ILE A 169 -17.06 0.52 17.52
CA ILE A 169 -16.81 1.69 16.66
C ILE A 169 -18.12 2.26 16.12
N ARG A 170 -19.12 1.43 15.80
CA ARG A 170 -20.46 1.91 15.41
C ARG A 170 -21.10 2.78 16.49
N ARG A 171 -20.98 2.42 17.77
CA ARG A 171 -21.49 3.25 18.87
C ARG A 171 -20.77 4.59 18.97
N GLU A 172 -19.45 4.59 18.77
CA GLU A 172 -18.67 5.84 18.72
C GLU A 172 -19.07 6.72 17.53
N MET A 173 -19.28 6.12 16.36
CA MET A 173 -19.75 6.82 15.17
C MET A 173 -21.13 7.44 15.37
N GLU A 174 -22.06 6.74 16.01
CA GLU A 174 -23.38 7.28 16.37
C GLU A 174 -23.26 8.50 17.29
N ALA A 175 -22.39 8.44 18.31
CA ALA A 175 -22.15 9.55 19.21
C ALA A 175 -21.53 10.77 18.49
N VAL A 176 -20.61 10.54 17.54
CA VAL A 176 -20.04 11.60 16.70
C VAL A 176 -21.09 12.18 15.75
N LYS A 177 -21.88 11.33 15.09
CA LYS A 177 -22.99 11.75 14.21
C LYS A 177 -24.01 12.62 14.95
N ALA A 178 -24.32 12.28 16.20
CA ALA A 178 -25.17 13.10 17.06
C ALA A 178 -24.56 14.48 17.37
N ARG A 179 -23.25 14.56 17.64
CA ARG A 179 -22.53 15.83 17.82
C ARG A 179 -22.46 16.68 16.55
N ILE A 180 -22.43 16.04 15.38
CA ILE A 180 -22.55 16.70 14.07
C ILE A 180 -23.96 17.29 13.86
N GLY A 181 -24.98 16.74 14.55
CA GLY A 181 -26.37 17.17 14.42
C GLY A 181 -27.12 16.47 13.28
N TYR A 182 -26.63 15.33 12.78
CA TYR A 182 -27.31 14.58 11.73
C TYR A 182 -28.37 13.63 12.31
N ALA A 183 -29.64 13.86 11.94
CA ALA A 183 -30.81 13.18 12.50
C ALA A 183 -31.14 11.80 11.87
N GLY A 184 -30.61 11.48 10.68
CA GLY A 184 -30.85 10.19 10.02
C GLY A 184 -30.09 9.01 10.64
N SER A 185 -30.16 7.82 10.05
CA SER A 185 -29.41 6.65 10.54
C SER A 185 -27.91 6.80 10.26
N LEU A 186 -27.08 5.96 10.88
CA LEU A 186 -25.65 5.92 10.57
C LEU A 186 -25.38 5.52 9.12
N GLU A 187 -26.17 4.60 8.56
CA GLU A 187 -26.07 4.18 7.17
C GLU A 187 -26.39 5.33 6.22
N SER A 188 -27.46 6.09 6.47
CA SER A 188 -27.77 7.25 5.62
C SER A 188 -26.70 8.35 5.76
N PHE A 189 -26.05 8.47 6.91
CA PHE A 189 -24.90 9.35 7.08
C PHE A 189 -23.65 8.86 6.33
N PHE A 190 -23.43 7.54 6.23
CA PHE A 190 -22.37 7.00 5.37
C PHE A 190 -22.55 7.44 3.91
N ASP A 191 -23.78 7.48 3.41
CA ASP A 191 -24.05 7.94 2.06
C ASP A 191 -23.79 9.44 1.88
N VAL A 192 -24.10 10.26 2.90
CA VAL A 192 -23.69 11.68 2.93
C VAL A 192 -22.17 11.81 2.82
N VAL A 193 -21.42 11.07 3.64
CA VAL A 193 -19.95 11.05 3.61
C VAL A 193 -19.40 10.67 2.23
N ARG A 194 -20.06 9.73 1.54
CA ARG A 194 -19.66 9.29 0.19
C ARG A 194 -19.99 10.28 -0.91
N THR A 195 -21.07 11.04 -0.78
CA THR A 195 -21.70 11.74 -1.91
C THR A 195 -21.66 13.26 -1.79
N ASP A 196 -21.61 13.82 -0.59
CA ASP A 196 -21.62 15.28 -0.40
C ASP A 196 -20.31 15.89 -0.92
N PRO A 197 -20.37 16.75 -1.96
CA PRO A 197 -19.19 17.42 -2.51
C PRO A 197 -18.43 18.28 -1.49
N LYS A 198 -19.09 18.75 -0.42
CA LYS A 198 -18.45 19.55 0.65
C LYS A 198 -17.46 18.73 1.49
N LEU A 199 -17.62 17.41 1.52
CA LEU A 199 -16.74 16.48 2.24
C LEU A 199 -15.62 15.92 1.36
N LYS A 200 -15.46 16.46 0.15
CA LYS A 200 -14.49 16.03 -0.85
C LYS A 200 -13.61 17.18 -1.29
N PHE A 201 -12.39 16.85 -1.66
CA PHE A 201 -11.58 17.76 -2.47
C PHE A 201 -12.02 17.61 -3.94
N PRO A 202 -12.08 18.71 -4.71
CA PRO A 202 -12.34 18.62 -6.14
C PRO A 202 -11.29 17.74 -6.84
N ASN A 203 -11.71 16.96 -7.83
CA ASN A 203 -10.80 16.15 -8.65
C ASN A 203 -10.05 17.01 -9.70
N THR A 204 -9.33 18.02 -9.23
CA THR A 204 -8.56 19.00 -10.02
C THR A 204 -7.17 19.16 -9.43
N ASP A 205 -6.22 19.70 -10.18
CA ASP A 205 -4.87 19.94 -9.68
C ASP A 205 -4.86 20.90 -8.47
N ALA A 206 -5.74 21.89 -8.46
CA ALA A 206 -5.94 22.75 -7.28
C ALA A 206 -6.44 21.97 -6.06
N GLY A 207 -7.36 21.02 -6.24
CA GLY A 207 -7.83 20.15 -5.17
C GLY A 207 -6.73 19.23 -4.62
N ARG A 208 -5.88 18.68 -5.50
CA ARG A 208 -4.69 17.90 -5.11
C ARG A 208 -3.70 18.71 -4.28
N GLU A 209 -3.38 19.92 -4.72
CA GLU A 209 -2.47 20.82 -3.97
C GLU A 209 -3.07 21.28 -2.64
N THR A 210 -4.39 21.47 -2.59
CA THR A 210 -5.09 21.78 -1.33
C THR A 210 -4.96 20.62 -0.34
N TYR A 211 -5.22 19.38 -0.78
CA TYR A 211 -5.02 18.20 0.05
C TYR A 211 -3.58 18.12 0.59
N LEU A 212 -2.57 18.27 -0.27
CA LEU A 212 -1.17 18.19 0.14
C LEU A 212 -0.80 19.28 1.15
N THR A 213 -1.34 20.49 0.97
CA THR A 213 -1.12 21.61 1.88
C THR A 213 -1.75 21.35 3.25
N GLU A 214 -3.00 20.89 3.28
CA GLU A 214 -3.69 20.53 4.53
C GLU A 214 -2.99 19.36 5.24
N ALA A 215 -2.58 18.32 4.51
CA ALA A 215 -1.85 17.19 5.08
C ALA A 215 -0.50 17.59 5.70
N ARG A 216 0.25 18.48 5.04
CA ARG A 216 1.49 19.05 5.61
C ARG A 216 1.21 19.86 6.86
N ALA A 217 0.12 20.64 6.89
CA ALA A 217 -0.27 21.42 8.05
C ALA A 217 -0.64 20.53 9.24
N VAL A 218 -1.33 19.40 9.03
CA VAL A 218 -1.60 18.41 10.09
C VAL A 218 -0.30 17.87 10.65
N VAL A 219 0.61 17.42 9.78
CA VAL A 219 1.92 16.90 10.21
C VAL A 219 2.69 17.93 11.04
N ALA A 220 2.72 19.20 10.60
CA ALA A 220 3.37 20.27 11.34
C ALA A 220 2.76 20.48 12.73
N ARG A 221 1.43 20.60 12.83
CA ARG A 221 0.73 20.74 14.12
C ARG A 221 1.01 19.57 15.07
N MET A 222 0.99 18.35 14.54
CA MET A 222 1.25 17.15 15.34
C MET A 222 2.71 17.09 15.82
N MET A 223 3.67 17.50 14.98
CA MET A 223 5.08 17.63 15.36
C MET A 223 5.28 18.69 16.46
N ASP A 224 4.54 19.81 16.43
CA ASP A 224 4.63 20.85 17.46
C ASP A 224 4.15 20.36 18.84
N VAL A 225 3.11 19.52 18.86
CA VAL A 225 2.56 18.95 20.11
C VAL A 225 3.33 17.72 20.59
N ALA A 226 3.99 16.98 19.67
CA ALA A 226 4.67 15.72 19.96
C ALA A 226 5.64 15.73 21.15
N PRO A 227 6.45 16.79 21.41
CA PRO A 227 7.34 16.83 22.59
C PRO A 227 6.64 16.66 23.93
N ARG A 228 5.33 16.93 24.02
CA ARG A 228 4.54 16.75 25.25
C ARG A 228 4.17 15.28 25.51
N TRP A 229 4.26 14.44 24.50
CA TRP A 229 3.78 13.05 24.51
C TRP A 229 4.91 12.03 24.32
N PHE A 230 5.98 12.44 23.62
CA PHE A 230 7.10 11.57 23.28
C PHE A 230 8.40 12.14 23.81
N HIS A 231 9.05 11.40 24.71
CA HIS A 231 10.35 11.78 25.26
C HIS A 231 11.46 11.82 24.20
N ARG A 232 11.34 11.04 23.11
CA ARG A 232 12.29 11.04 22.00
C ARG A 232 11.56 11.04 20.66
N LEU A 233 11.84 12.06 19.85
CA LEU A 233 11.33 12.18 18.49
C LEU A 233 12.32 11.58 17.48
N PRO A 234 11.86 11.17 16.28
CA PRO A 234 12.74 10.86 15.17
C PRO A 234 13.65 12.04 14.82
N LYS A 235 14.89 11.73 14.44
CA LYS A 235 15.82 12.68 13.83
C LYS A 235 15.58 12.83 12.33
N ALA A 236 15.15 11.75 11.67
CA ALA A 236 14.88 11.77 10.23
C ALA A 236 13.76 12.78 9.89
N LYS A 237 13.95 13.53 8.80
CA LYS A 237 12.92 14.44 8.28
C LYS A 237 11.72 13.65 7.74
N LEU A 238 10.55 14.29 7.74
CA LEU A 238 9.31 13.80 7.14
C LEU A 238 8.87 14.73 6.01
N GLU A 239 8.51 14.15 4.87
CA GLU A 239 7.89 14.87 3.77
C GLU A 239 6.54 14.26 3.38
N VAL A 240 5.64 15.10 2.86
CA VAL A 240 4.35 14.68 2.29
C VAL A 240 4.40 14.88 0.77
N ARG A 241 4.19 13.79 0.01
CA ARG A 241 4.29 13.78 -1.45
C ARG A 241 3.10 13.08 -2.10
N ALA A 242 2.72 13.55 -3.28
CA ALA A 242 1.83 12.77 -4.15
C ALA A 242 2.58 11.55 -4.69
N VAL A 243 1.86 10.44 -4.91
CA VAL A 243 2.39 9.31 -5.67
C VAL A 243 2.70 9.75 -7.10
N GLU A 244 3.78 9.23 -7.66
CA GLU A 244 4.18 9.58 -9.02
C GLU A 244 3.20 9.01 -10.06
N LYS A 245 2.82 9.83 -11.06
CA LYS A 245 1.80 9.52 -12.09
C LYS A 245 1.98 8.15 -12.77
N TRP A 246 3.21 7.69 -12.95
CA TRP A 246 3.49 6.41 -13.63
C TRP A 246 3.15 5.17 -12.78
N ARG A 247 2.94 5.31 -11.47
CA ARG A 247 2.56 4.20 -10.57
C ARG A 247 1.31 4.46 -9.73
N GLU A 248 0.67 5.62 -9.87
CA GLU A 248 -0.52 5.95 -9.09
C GLU A 248 -1.69 5.00 -9.39
N GLY A 249 -1.76 4.41 -10.60
CA GLY A 249 -2.80 3.43 -10.94
C GLY A 249 -2.76 2.10 -10.15
N THR A 250 -1.66 1.78 -9.48
CA THR A 250 -1.49 0.54 -8.70
C THR A 250 -1.03 0.77 -7.26
N ALA A 251 -0.79 2.02 -6.87
CA ALA A 251 -0.40 2.38 -5.51
C ALA A 251 -1.61 2.41 -4.56
N SER A 252 -1.38 2.10 -3.28
CA SER A 252 -2.39 2.30 -2.23
C SER A 252 -2.74 3.78 -2.05
N VAL A 253 -3.92 4.04 -1.45
CA VAL A 253 -4.43 5.40 -1.16
C VAL A 253 -3.40 6.25 -0.41
N ALA A 254 -2.71 5.65 0.54
CA ALA A 254 -1.61 6.25 1.27
C ALA A 254 -0.61 5.17 1.71
N PHE A 255 0.64 5.56 1.93
CA PHE A 255 1.66 4.70 2.54
C PHE A 255 2.89 5.50 2.97
N TYR A 256 3.60 4.97 3.96
CA TYR A 256 4.87 5.50 4.43
C TYR A 256 6.07 4.80 3.77
N ASN A 257 7.01 5.59 3.25
CA ASN A 257 8.30 5.13 2.78
C ASN A 257 9.40 5.55 3.77
N ARG A 258 10.12 4.57 4.29
CA ARG A 258 11.17 4.80 5.30
C ARG A 258 12.35 5.64 4.79
N PRO A 259 13.00 6.43 5.68
CA PRO A 259 14.20 7.19 5.34
C PRO A 259 15.35 6.28 4.89
N ALA A 260 16.37 6.87 4.29
CA ALA A 260 17.65 6.17 4.11
C ALA A 260 18.43 6.17 5.44
N PRO A 261 19.09 5.06 5.83
CA PRO A 261 19.85 4.99 7.09
C PRO A 261 21.00 6.01 7.18
N ASP A 262 21.51 6.47 6.04
CA ASP A 262 22.57 7.47 5.92
C ASP A 262 22.05 8.93 5.91
N GLY A 263 20.73 9.13 6.03
CA GLY A 263 20.10 10.44 6.01
C GLY A 263 19.93 11.07 4.61
N SER A 264 20.38 10.41 3.54
CA SER A 264 20.31 10.94 2.16
C SER A 264 18.88 11.08 1.62
N ARG A 265 17.91 10.38 2.22
CA ARG A 265 16.48 10.45 1.88
C ARG A 265 15.64 10.55 3.15
N PRO A 266 14.67 11.47 3.21
CA PRO A 266 13.74 11.59 4.33
C PRO A 266 12.75 10.41 4.38
N GLY A 267 12.02 10.30 5.48
CA GLY A 267 10.76 9.56 5.49
C GLY A 267 9.73 10.27 4.63
N ILE A 268 8.95 9.52 3.86
CA ILE A 268 7.95 10.11 2.96
C ILE A 268 6.59 9.50 3.24
N TYR A 269 5.65 10.31 3.67
CA TYR A 269 4.23 10.01 3.61
C TYR A 269 3.74 10.27 2.18
N TYR A 270 3.44 9.21 1.46
CA TYR A 270 2.87 9.27 0.12
C TYR A 270 1.35 9.20 0.15
N VAL A 271 0.71 9.98 -0.73
CA VAL A 271 -0.75 9.95 -0.95
C VAL A 271 -1.05 9.80 -2.43
N ASN A 272 -1.92 8.86 -2.76
CA ASN A 272 -2.40 8.64 -4.11
C ASN A 272 -3.56 9.59 -4.41
N LEU A 273 -3.30 10.58 -5.26
CA LEU A 273 -4.24 11.62 -5.63
C LEU A 273 -4.79 11.44 -7.06
N ALA A 274 -4.66 10.23 -7.62
CA ALA A 274 -5.19 9.89 -8.94
C ALA A 274 -6.72 10.04 -8.97
N ASN A 275 -7.39 9.57 -7.91
CA ASN A 275 -8.82 9.72 -7.71
C ASN A 275 -9.11 10.37 -6.35
N MET A 276 -9.49 11.65 -6.37
CA MET A 276 -9.78 12.41 -5.14
C MET A 276 -11.00 11.89 -4.37
N ASP A 277 -11.88 11.07 -4.98
CA ASP A 277 -12.98 10.42 -4.26
C ASP A 277 -12.49 9.36 -3.25
N GLN A 278 -11.26 8.87 -3.40
CA GLN A 278 -10.64 7.90 -2.48
C GLN A 278 -10.00 8.54 -1.25
N VAL A 279 -9.83 9.87 -1.25
CA VAL A 279 -9.20 10.64 -0.17
C VAL A 279 -10.16 11.71 0.35
N GLN A 280 -11.20 11.25 1.05
CA GLN A 280 -12.23 12.13 1.61
C GLN A 280 -11.62 13.15 2.58
N LYS A 281 -12.16 14.38 2.60
CA LYS A 281 -11.65 15.47 3.44
C LYS A 281 -11.61 15.10 4.92
N ILE A 282 -12.65 14.42 5.38
CA ILE A 282 -12.79 13.99 6.78
C ILE A 282 -11.71 12.99 7.21
N GLN A 283 -11.13 12.23 6.27
CA GLN A 283 -10.12 11.21 6.56
C GLN A 283 -8.70 11.77 6.58
N LEU A 284 -8.49 12.99 6.07
CA LEU A 284 -7.16 13.58 5.86
C LEU A 284 -6.31 13.56 7.14
N GLU A 285 -6.88 14.00 8.26
CA GLU A 285 -6.14 14.07 9.53
C GLU A 285 -5.78 12.68 10.04
N GLY A 286 -6.70 11.71 9.97
CA GLY A 286 -6.46 10.33 10.36
C GLY A 286 -5.35 9.65 9.54
N ILE A 287 -5.35 9.85 8.21
CA ILE A 287 -4.30 9.29 7.34
C ILE A 287 -2.94 9.99 7.61
N ALA A 288 -2.92 11.32 7.75
CA ALA A 288 -1.69 12.06 8.02
C ALA A 288 -1.05 11.68 9.37
N VAL A 289 -1.88 11.40 10.37
CA VAL A 289 -1.46 10.87 11.67
C VAL A 289 -0.88 9.46 11.53
N HIS A 290 -1.60 8.56 10.86
CA HIS A 290 -1.23 7.16 10.69
C HIS A 290 0.10 6.99 9.94
N GLU A 291 0.25 7.66 8.80
CA GLU A 291 1.43 7.53 7.94
C GLU A 291 2.60 8.42 8.42
N GLY A 292 2.26 9.56 9.01
CA GLY A 292 3.20 10.60 9.43
C GLY A 292 3.36 10.65 10.93
N ALA A 293 2.83 11.70 11.54
CA ALA A 293 3.10 12.08 12.93
C ALA A 293 1.86 11.91 13.83
N PRO A 294 1.89 11.05 14.88
CA PRO A 294 3.02 10.27 15.38
C PRO A 294 3.00 8.80 14.94
N GLY A 295 2.41 8.45 13.79
CA GLY A 295 2.31 7.08 13.31
C GLY A 295 3.61 6.48 12.75
N HIS A 296 3.56 5.94 11.53
CA HIS A 296 4.64 5.16 10.94
C HIS A 296 5.98 5.88 10.91
N HIS A 297 6.00 7.19 10.63
CA HIS A 297 7.26 7.93 10.66
C HIS A 297 7.94 7.85 12.03
N PHE A 298 7.19 8.01 13.11
CA PHE A 298 7.75 7.99 14.46
C PHE A 298 8.29 6.63 14.83
N GLN A 299 7.51 5.58 14.57
CA GLN A 299 7.91 4.23 14.91
C GLN A 299 9.11 3.76 14.08
N ILE A 300 9.02 3.86 12.75
CA ILE A 300 10.00 3.26 11.83
C ILE A 300 11.30 4.05 11.85
N ALA A 301 11.24 5.39 11.76
CA ALA A 301 12.47 6.19 11.77
C ALA A 301 13.21 6.03 13.10
N ARG A 302 12.48 6.01 14.23
CA ARG A 302 13.10 5.79 15.54
C ARG A 302 13.75 4.41 15.65
N ALA A 303 13.09 3.35 15.18
CA ALA A 303 13.66 2.00 15.16
C ALA A 303 14.97 1.94 14.35
N MET A 304 15.02 2.64 13.22
CA MET A 304 16.23 2.74 12.39
C MET A 304 17.35 3.51 13.06
N GLU A 305 17.06 4.48 13.93
CA GLU A 305 18.03 5.30 14.66
C GLU A 305 18.58 4.65 15.94
N LEU A 306 18.08 3.47 16.33
CA LEU A 306 18.57 2.77 17.52
C LEU A 306 20.00 2.25 17.31
N GLU A 307 20.89 2.57 18.24
CA GLU A 307 22.26 2.06 18.28
C GLU A 307 22.34 0.78 19.12
N GLY A 308 23.40 -0.01 18.95
CA GLY A 308 23.63 -1.24 19.73
C GLY A 308 22.73 -2.43 19.37
N LEU A 309 21.78 -2.29 18.44
CA LEU A 309 20.93 -3.38 17.97
C LEU A 309 21.45 -4.03 16.67
N PRO A 310 21.30 -5.36 16.52
CA PRO A 310 21.55 -6.03 15.24
C PRO A 310 20.73 -5.42 14.10
N LYS A 311 21.33 -5.37 12.89
CA LYS A 311 20.71 -4.77 11.69
C LYS A 311 19.33 -5.35 11.38
N PHE A 312 19.12 -6.66 11.55
CA PHE A 312 17.82 -7.29 11.28
C PHE A 312 16.71 -6.81 12.23
N ARG A 313 17.03 -6.35 13.45
CA ARG A 313 16.05 -5.76 14.37
C ARG A 313 15.75 -4.29 14.05
N ARG A 314 16.74 -3.55 13.51
CA ARG A 314 16.59 -2.15 13.10
C ARG A 314 15.86 -1.98 11.77
N PHE A 315 16.09 -2.91 10.84
CA PHE A 315 15.60 -2.80 9.46
C PHE A 315 14.58 -3.88 9.07
N GLY A 316 14.39 -4.89 9.93
CA GLY A 316 13.26 -5.80 9.85
C GLY A 316 11.97 -5.12 10.32
N GLY A 317 10.89 -5.88 10.39
CA GLY A 317 9.60 -5.35 10.82
C GLY A 317 8.60 -6.46 11.13
N TYR A 318 7.67 -6.15 12.03
CA TYR A 318 6.51 -6.98 12.35
C TYR A 318 5.29 -6.16 11.99
N SER A 319 4.53 -6.61 10.98
CA SER A 319 3.40 -5.83 10.45
C SER A 319 2.37 -5.51 11.55
N VAL A 320 2.05 -6.45 12.43
CA VAL A 320 1.15 -6.19 13.58
C VAL A 320 1.64 -5.06 14.49
N TYR A 321 2.95 -4.93 14.69
CA TYR A 321 3.49 -3.85 15.52
C TYR A 321 3.45 -2.51 14.80
N SER A 322 3.86 -2.46 13.52
CA SER A 322 3.87 -1.19 12.77
C SER A 322 2.46 -0.69 12.46
N GLU A 323 1.56 -1.57 12.01
CA GLU A 323 0.16 -1.24 11.73
C GLU A 323 -0.62 -0.98 13.02
N GLY A 324 -0.40 -1.80 14.05
CA GLY A 324 -1.00 -1.61 15.37
C GLY A 324 -0.58 -0.28 16.00
N TRP A 325 0.69 0.13 15.83
CA TRP A 325 1.16 1.46 16.22
C TRP A 325 0.43 2.56 15.44
N GLY A 326 0.32 2.46 14.11
CA GLY A 326 -0.43 3.42 13.30
C GLY A 326 -1.86 3.58 13.80
N LEU A 327 -2.59 2.48 14.00
CA LEU A 327 -3.96 2.48 14.54
C LEU A 327 -4.06 3.06 15.95
N TYR A 328 -3.12 2.71 16.83
CA TYR A 328 -3.04 3.27 18.18
C TYR A 328 -2.88 4.79 18.12
N THR A 329 -2.01 5.28 17.24
CA THR A 329 -1.73 6.71 17.13
C THR A 329 -2.88 7.53 16.57
N GLU A 330 -3.76 6.93 15.76
CA GLU A 330 -5.02 7.57 15.36
C GLU A 330 -5.87 7.92 16.58
N ARG A 331 -6.00 7.03 17.57
CA ARG A 331 -6.71 7.36 18.82
C ARG A 331 -5.93 8.34 19.69
N LEU A 332 -4.62 8.14 19.82
CA LEU A 332 -3.76 9.04 20.59
C LEU A 332 -3.84 10.48 20.06
N ALA A 333 -3.89 10.66 18.74
CA ALA A 333 -3.99 11.97 18.13
C ALA A 333 -5.23 12.74 18.60
N LYS A 334 -6.34 12.06 18.91
CA LYS A 334 -7.51 12.72 19.52
C LYS A 334 -7.16 13.35 20.87
N GLU A 335 -6.43 12.63 21.71
CA GLU A 335 -5.97 13.12 23.02
C GLU A 335 -4.94 14.24 22.89
N MET A 336 -4.13 14.21 21.82
CA MET A 336 -3.18 15.26 21.46
C MET A 336 -3.84 16.51 20.85
N GLY A 337 -5.16 16.50 20.59
CA GLY A 337 -5.86 17.60 19.92
C GLY A 337 -5.68 17.63 18.40
N GLY A 338 -5.39 16.49 17.78
CA GLY A 338 -5.08 16.34 16.35
C GLY A 338 -6.29 16.33 15.41
N TYR A 339 -7.52 16.30 15.94
CA TYR A 339 -8.74 16.36 15.13
C TYR A 339 -9.43 17.72 15.27
N ALA A 340 -9.62 18.40 14.14
CA ALA A 340 -10.13 19.77 14.10
C ALA A 340 -11.61 19.88 14.52
N ASP A 341 -12.42 18.90 14.14
CA ASP A 341 -13.87 18.92 14.35
C ASP A 341 -14.46 17.50 14.43
N PRO A 342 -15.77 17.36 14.74
CA PRO A 342 -16.42 16.04 14.77
C PRO A 342 -16.40 15.28 13.43
N TYR A 343 -16.31 15.95 12.29
CA TYR A 343 -16.17 15.26 11.00
C TYR A 343 -14.80 14.59 10.88
N SER A 344 -13.73 15.27 11.27
CA SER A 344 -12.39 14.66 11.33
C SER A 344 -12.34 13.45 12.28
N GLU A 345 -13.00 13.54 13.43
CA GLU A 345 -13.15 12.40 14.35
C GLU A 345 -13.92 11.25 13.70
N PHE A 346 -15.00 11.54 12.96
CA PHE A 346 -15.74 10.54 12.20
C PHE A 346 -14.89 9.90 11.10
N GLY A 347 -14.02 10.67 10.45
CA GLY A 347 -13.08 10.16 9.45
C GLY A 347 -12.07 9.19 10.04
N MET A 348 -11.51 9.49 11.23
CA MET A 348 -10.69 8.54 11.98
C MET A 348 -11.46 7.26 12.32
N LEU A 349 -12.70 7.37 12.81
CA LEU A 349 -13.50 6.18 13.12
C LEU A 349 -13.82 5.37 11.85
N SER A 350 -14.04 6.04 10.72
CA SER A 350 -14.25 5.40 9.41
C SER A 350 -13.02 4.58 9.00
N LEU A 351 -11.83 5.12 9.24
CA LEU A 351 -10.56 4.43 9.03
C LEU A 351 -10.39 3.23 9.97
N GLN A 352 -10.75 3.34 11.25
CA GLN A 352 -10.70 2.20 12.18
C GLN A 352 -11.73 1.12 11.87
N MET A 353 -12.96 1.53 11.51
CA MET A 353 -14.02 0.63 11.10
C MET A 353 -13.58 -0.24 9.92
N TRP A 354 -12.89 0.37 8.95
CA TRP A 354 -12.30 -0.38 7.84
C TRP A 354 -11.38 -1.50 8.29
N ARG A 355 -10.52 -1.24 9.28
CA ARG A 355 -9.62 -2.27 9.84
C ARG A 355 -10.36 -3.29 10.68
N ALA A 356 -11.36 -2.90 11.47
CA ALA A 356 -12.20 -3.84 12.22
C ALA A 356 -12.95 -4.80 11.29
N ILE A 357 -13.51 -4.30 10.18
CA ILE A 357 -14.15 -5.11 9.14
C ILE A 357 -13.19 -6.15 8.58
N ARG A 358 -11.89 -5.83 8.40
CA ARG A 358 -10.89 -6.80 7.88
C ARG A 358 -10.76 -8.02 8.79
N LEU A 359 -10.85 -7.87 10.10
CA LEU A 359 -10.81 -9.02 11.03
C LEU A 359 -11.96 -9.98 10.74
N VAL A 360 -13.16 -9.43 10.50
CA VAL A 360 -14.38 -10.20 10.24
C VAL A 360 -14.37 -10.81 8.84
N THR A 361 -14.01 -10.04 7.80
CA THR A 361 -14.05 -10.51 6.42
C THR A 361 -12.91 -11.47 6.08
N ASP A 362 -11.70 -11.26 6.59
CA ASP A 362 -10.56 -12.17 6.38
C ASP A 362 -10.85 -13.56 6.98
N THR A 363 -11.18 -13.60 8.27
CA THR A 363 -11.60 -14.84 8.95
C THR A 363 -12.90 -15.40 8.38
N GLY A 364 -13.81 -14.51 7.95
CA GLY A 364 -15.03 -14.83 7.24
C GLY A 364 -14.75 -15.67 5.99
N LEU A 365 -13.92 -15.15 5.10
CA LEU A 365 -13.54 -15.79 3.83
C LEU A 365 -12.71 -17.06 4.05
N HIS A 366 -11.74 -17.02 4.96
CA HIS A 366 -10.69 -18.03 5.06
C HIS A 366 -10.95 -19.15 6.08
N ALA A 367 -11.77 -18.91 7.09
CA ALA A 367 -12.15 -19.92 8.10
C ALA A 367 -13.66 -20.19 8.13
N LYS A 368 -14.50 -19.15 8.04
CA LYS A 368 -15.97 -19.29 8.07
C LYS A 368 -16.59 -19.55 6.69
N LYS A 369 -15.77 -19.65 5.65
CA LYS A 369 -16.15 -19.95 4.26
C LYS A 369 -17.22 -19.02 3.69
N TRP A 370 -17.19 -17.75 4.06
CA TRP A 370 -18.04 -16.73 3.45
C TRP A 370 -17.76 -16.65 1.94
N SER A 371 -18.80 -16.38 1.16
CA SER A 371 -18.64 -15.96 -0.23
C SER A 371 -18.06 -14.55 -0.30
N ARG A 372 -17.50 -14.21 -1.46
CA ARG A 372 -17.04 -12.84 -1.75
C ARG A 372 -18.19 -11.84 -1.62
N GLU A 373 -19.38 -12.21 -2.08
CA GLU A 373 -20.58 -11.39 -2.07
C GLU A 373 -20.98 -11.05 -0.64
N ARG A 374 -20.99 -12.05 0.26
CA ARG A 374 -21.26 -11.83 1.69
C ARG A 374 -20.22 -10.91 2.35
N ALA A 375 -18.94 -11.06 2.01
CA ALA A 375 -17.91 -10.17 2.52
C ALA A 375 -18.08 -8.72 2.02
N ILE A 376 -18.51 -8.53 0.77
CA ILE A 376 -18.83 -7.21 0.18
C ILE A 376 -20.05 -6.59 0.87
N GLU A 377 -21.12 -7.35 1.06
CA GLU A 377 -22.32 -6.90 1.76
C GLU A 377 -22.00 -6.46 3.20
N TYR A 378 -21.24 -7.29 3.92
CA TYR A 378 -20.80 -6.97 5.29
C TYR A 378 -19.96 -5.68 5.32
N PHE A 379 -19.06 -5.49 4.35
CA PHE A 379 -18.26 -4.28 4.23
C PHE A 379 -19.14 -3.05 3.99
N LYS A 380 -20.05 -3.11 3.02
CA LYS A 380 -20.94 -1.99 2.64
C LYS A 380 -21.86 -1.57 3.78
N ALA A 381 -22.38 -2.53 4.55
CA ALA A 381 -23.27 -2.27 5.68
C ALA A 381 -22.60 -1.57 6.87
N ASN A 382 -21.26 -1.61 6.96
CA ASN A 382 -20.53 -1.14 8.14
C ASN A 382 -19.55 0.00 7.85
N SER A 383 -19.20 0.27 6.60
CA SER A 383 -18.22 1.28 6.23
C SER A 383 -18.88 2.52 5.63
N SER A 384 -18.21 3.68 5.70
CA SER A 384 -18.49 4.90 4.92
C SER A 384 -17.54 5.09 3.73
N ILE A 385 -16.49 4.27 3.64
CA ILE A 385 -15.52 4.31 2.55
C ILE A 385 -16.21 3.80 1.28
N SER A 386 -15.97 4.47 0.16
CA SER A 386 -16.41 3.97 -1.15
C SER A 386 -15.71 2.65 -1.45
N ALA A 387 -16.49 1.64 -1.85
CA ALA A 387 -15.97 0.35 -2.30
C ALA A 387 -15.19 0.47 -3.61
#